data_AF-A0A7V2QGL4-F1
#
_entry.id   AF-A0A7V2QGL4-F1
#
_cell.length_a   1.000
_cell.length_b   1.000
_cell.length_c   1.000
_cell.angle_alpha   90.00
_cell.angle_beta   90.00
_cell.angle_gamma   90.00
#
_symmetry.space_group_name_H-M   'P 1'
#
loop_
_entity.id
_entity.type
_entity.pdbx_description
1 polymer ?
#
loop_
_entity_poly.entity_id
_entity_poly.type
_entity_poly.pdbx_seq_one_letter_code
_entity_poly.pdbx_strand_id
1 'polypeptide(L)' 'MSDLLSKGQIYMSENGRSPPDLTDRELTGAVNQAVKAIAIARGYLEPDGIDTACVPAFAELEIEGQERTAVRLEVFSQ' A
#
# COMPACT_ATOMS: atom_id res chain seq x y z
N MET A 1 -15.05 11.79 -15.21
CA MET A 1 -14.68 12.47 -13.94
C MET A 1 -15.01 11.62 -12.70
N SER A 2 -15.65 10.46 -12.86
CA SER A 2 -15.98 9.49 -11.81
C SER A 2 -14.85 8.48 -11.50
N ASP A 3 -13.94 8.21 -12.43
CA ASP A 3 -12.90 7.17 -12.26
C ASP A 3 -11.69 7.59 -11.42
N LEU A 4 -11.53 8.88 -11.12
CA LEU A 4 -10.34 9.38 -10.42
C LEU A 4 -10.45 9.32 -8.89
N LEU A 5 -11.65 9.08 -8.35
CA LEU A 5 -11.92 9.02 -6.90
C LEU A 5 -11.87 7.61 -6.32
N SER A 6 -11.81 6.56 -7.16
CA SER A 6 -12.03 5.19 -6.71
C SER A 6 -10.75 4.37 -6.53
N LYS A 7 -9.55 4.90 -6.80
CA LYS A 7 -8.31 4.12 -6.79
C LYS A 7 -7.18 4.81 -6.03
N GLY A 8 -7.05 4.50 -4.75
CA GLY A 8 -5.87 4.85 -3.95
C GLY A 8 -4.76 3.81 -4.16
N GLN A 9 -3.51 4.24 -4.36
CA GLN A 9 -2.35 3.35 -4.42
C GLN A 9 -1.33 3.75 -3.36
N ILE A 10 -0.87 2.79 -2.56
CA ILE A 10 0.17 2.99 -1.55
C ILE A 10 1.36 2.09 -1.92
N TYR A 11 2.55 2.68 -2.03
CA TYR A 11 3.81 1.99 -2.35
C TYR A 11 4.72 1.95 -1.14
N MET A 12 5.34 0.80 -0.86
CA MET A 12 6.27 0.62 0.26
C MET A 12 7.55 -0.07 -0.22
N SER A 13 8.69 0.63 -0.12
CA SER A 13 10.01 0.16 -0.58
C SER A 13 11.05 0.26 0.55
N GLU A 14 11.98 -0.69 0.59
CA GLU A 14 13.12 -0.68 1.50
C GLU A 14 14.24 0.26 1.03
N ASN A 15 14.91 0.92 1.98
CA ASN A 15 16.06 1.78 1.73
C ASN A 15 17.35 0.94 1.65
N GLY A 16 17.63 0.38 0.47
CA GLY A 16 18.98 -0.03 0.08
C GLY A 16 19.63 -1.22 0.81
N ARG A 17 19.67 -2.35 0.08
CA ARG A 17 20.34 -3.64 0.35
C ARG A 17 19.75 -4.47 1.50
N SER A 18 18.77 -5.31 1.18
CA SER A 18 18.63 -6.62 1.83
C SER A 18 18.95 -7.76 0.83
N PRO A 19 19.86 -8.69 1.18
CA PRO A 19 20.03 -9.98 0.50
C PRO A 19 18.80 -10.89 0.71
N PRO A 20 18.69 -12.02 -0.03
CA PRO A 20 17.44 -12.69 -0.44
C PRO A 20 16.55 -13.33 0.65
N ASP A 21 16.80 -13.06 1.93
CA ASP A 21 16.14 -13.67 3.09
C ASP A 21 15.26 -12.62 3.80
N LEU A 22 14.22 -12.17 3.09
CA LEU A 22 13.22 -11.16 3.44
C LEU A 22 12.83 -11.15 4.94
N THR A 23 13.50 -10.31 5.74
CA THR A 23 13.03 -9.85 7.05
C THR A 23 13.52 -8.42 7.34
N ASP A 24 13.23 -7.48 6.44
CA ASP A 24 13.38 -6.06 6.77
C ASP A 24 12.27 -5.62 7.76
N ARG A 25 12.66 -5.27 8.98
CA ARG A 25 11.74 -4.79 10.04
C ARG A 25 11.06 -3.49 9.63
N GLU A 26 11.68 -2.68 8.78
CA GLU A 26 11.16 -1.38 8.38
C GLU A 26 9.98 -1.54 7.41
N LEU A 27 10.11 -2.41 6.40
CA LEU A 27 8.99 -2.81 5.53
C LEU A 27 7.83 -3.45 6.31
N THR A 28 8.14 -4.30 7.28
CA THR A 28 7.11 -4.91 8.15
C THR A 28 6.34 -3.82 8.93
N GLY A 29 7.03 -2.77 9.36
CA GLY A 29 6.43 -1.59 9.98
C GLY A 29 5.54 -0.82 9.03
N ALA A 30 6.05 -0.46 7.85
CA ALA A 30 5.30 0.31 6.84
C ALA A 30 4.02 -0.40 6.38
N VAL A 31 4.10 -1.71 6.07
CA VAL A 31 2.95 -2.52 5.64
C VAL A 31 1.89 -2.58 6.72
N ASN A 32 2.28 -2.84 7.97
CA ASN A 32 1.34 -2.89 9.08
C ASN A 32 0.64 -1.54 9.30
N GLN A 33 1.37 -0.42 9.15
CA GLN A 33 0.79 0.91 9.28
C GLN A 33 -0.17 1.23 8.13
N ALA A 34 0.17 0.88 6.90
CA ALA A 34 -0.71 1.07 5.74
C ALA A 34 -2.02 0.26 5.90
N VAL A 35 -1.93 -1.01 6.31
CA VAL A 35 -3.10 -1.86 6.54
C VAL A 35 -3.99 -1.31 7.66
N LYS A 36 -3.39 -0.85 8.77
CA LYS A 36 -4.15 -0.19 9.86
C LYS A 36 -4.84 1.07 9.39
N ALA A 37 -4.17 1.90 8.60
CA ALA A 37 -4.76 3.13 8.07
C ALA A 37 -5.98 2.83 7.17
N ILE A 38 -5.90 1.80 6.32
CA ILE A 38 -7.02 1.35 5.49
C ILE A 38 -8.19 0.86 6.36
N ALA A 39 -7.91 0.06 7.39
CA ALA A 39 -8.95 -0.43 8.31
C ALA A 39 -9.66 0.72 9.05
N ILE A 40 -8.92 1.74 9.49
CA ILE A 40 -9.47 2.94 10.12
C ILE A 40 -10.31 3.74 9.11
N ALA A 41 -9.80 3.95 7.89
CA ALA A 41 -10.51 4.66 6.83
C ALA A 41 -11.85 4.00 6.50
N ARG A 42 -11.91 2.66 6.45
CA ARG A 42 -13.16 1.92 6.23
C ARG A 42 -14.22 2.25 7.29
N GLY A 43 -13.85 2.34 8.56
CA GLY A 43 -14.77 2.75 9.63
C GLY A 43 -15.27 4.19 9.50
N TYR A 44 -14.43 5.11 9.00
CA TYR A 44 -14.86 6.49 8.71
C TYR A 44 -15.81 6.59 7.52
N LEU A 45 -15.73 5.66 6.57
CA LEU A 45 -16.53 5.64 5.35
C LEU A 45 -17.86 4.87 5.51
N GLU A 46 -18.00 4.06 6.56
CA GLU A 46 -19.21 3.29 6.86
C GLU A 46 -20.49 4.14 6.94
N PRO A 47 -20.51 5.32 7.60
CA PRO A 47 -21.72 6.17 7.66
C PRO A 47 -22.17 6.71 6.31
N ASP A 48 -21.24 6.87 5.37
CA ASP A 48 -21.52 7.31 4.00
C ASP A 48 -21.93 6.15 3.09
N GLY A 49 -22.00 4.92 3.63
CA GLY A 49 -22.34 3.71 2.89
C GLY A 49 -21.28 3.26 1.88
N ILE A 50 -20.05 3.77 2.01
CA ILE A 50 -18.94 3.45 1.11
C ILE A 50 -18.16 2.27 1.68
N ASP A 51 -18.20 1.12 1.00
CA ASP A 51 -17.35 -0.01 1.35
C ASP A 51 -16.02 0.05 0.60
N THR A 52 -14.94 -0.40 1.24
CA THR A 52 -13.61 -0.37 0.63
C THR A 52 -12.95 -1.74 0.63
N ALA A 53 -12.32 -2.08 -0.49
CA ALA A 53 -11.53 -3.28 -0.68
C ALA A 53 -10.07 -2.92 -0.94
N CYS A 54 -9.14 -3.76 -0.50
CA CYS A 54 -7.70 -3.58 -0.72
C CYS A 54 -7.10 -4.83 -1.37
N VAL A 55 -6.36 -4.66 -2.45
CA VAL A 55 -5.65 -5.73 -3.17
C VAL A 55 -4.15 -5.46 -3.13
N PRO A 56 -3.35 -6.33 -2.49
CA PRO A 56 -1.90 -6.21 -2.51
C PRO A 56 -1.30 -6.74 -3.83
N ALA A 57 -0.25 -6.11 -4.31
CA ALA A 57 0.54 -6.53 -5.46
C ALA A 57 2.03 -6.19 -5.25
N PHE A 58 2.92 -6.89 -5.92
CA PHE A 58 4.32 -6.45 -6.02
C PHE A 58 4.47 -5.46 -7.16
N ALA A 59 5.33 -4.46 -6.98
CA ALA A 59 5.67 -3.46 -7.99
C ALA A 59 7.17 -3.18 -7.96
N GLU A 60 7.77 -3.03 -9.13
CA GLU A 60 9.15 -2.52 -9.24
C GLU A 60 9.11 -0.99 -9.31
N LEU A 61 9.95 -0.34 -8.51
CA LEU A 61 10.05 1.12 -8.42
C LEU A 61 11.50 1.55 -8.58
N GLU A 62 11.72 2.67 -9.26
CA GLU A 62 13.03 3.32 -9.28
C GLU A 62 13.10 4.36 -8.15
N ILE A 63 13.98 4.12 -7.18
CA ILE A 63 14.21 5.02 -6.04
C ILE A 63 15.71 5.32 -5.96
N GLU A 64 16.07 6.61 -6.00
CA GLU A 64 17.46 7.07 -5.98
C GLU A 64 18.33 6.43 -7.08
N GLY A 65 17.75 6.18 -8.26
CA GLY A 65 18.43 5.56 -9.40
C GLY A 65 18.70 4.06 -9.25
N GLN A 66 18.04 3.39 -8.29
CA GLN A 66 18.09 1.94 -8.14
C GLN A 66 16.70 1.34 -8.25
N GLU A 67 16.57 0.23 -8.99
CA GLU A 67 15.36 -0.58 -8.99
C GLU A 67 15.17 -1.28 -7.62
N ARG A 68 13.93 -1.25 -7.15
CA ARG A 68 13.49 -1.78 -5.86
C ARG A 68 12.15 -2.48 -6.02
N THR A 69 12.07 -3.70 -5.48
CA THR A 69 10.80 -4.38 -5.32
C THR A 69 10.05 -3.79 -4.12
N ALA A 70 8.82 -3.38 -4.36
CA ALA A 70 7.92 -2.78 -3.39
C ALA A 70 6.62 -3.57 -3.28
N VAL A 71 5.92 -3.38 -2.16
CA VAL A 71 4.53 -3.82 -2.02
C VAL A 71 3.63 -2.63 -2.34
N ARG A 72 2.72 -2.82 -3.29
CA ARG A 72 1.63 -1.90 -3.64
C ARG A 72 0.33 -2.38 -3.03
N LEU A 73 -0.40 -1.49 -2.37
CA LEU A 73 -1.79 -1.72 -1.94
C LEU A 73 -2.71 -0.88 -2.82
N GLU A 74 -3.57 -1.54 -3.60
CA GLU A 74 -4.60 -0.89 -4.40
C GLU A 74 -5.92 -0.90 -3.63
N VAL A 75 -6.49 0.29 -3.41
CA VAL A 75 -7.73 0.47 -2.64
C VAL A 75 -8.84 0.89 -3.58
N PHE A 76 -9.97 0.19 -3.51
CA PHE A 76 -11.16 0.38 -4.33
C PHE A 76 -12.36 0.70 -3.45
N SER A 77 -13.19 1.66 -3.86
CA SER A 77 -14.55 1.83 -3.32
C SER A 77 -15.52 0.91 -4.07
N GLN A 78 -16.37 0.18 -3.36
CA GLN A 78 -17.44 -0.65 -3.94
C GLN A 78 -18.75 0.12 -4.03
#